data_AF-A0A930XRP2-F1
#
_entry.id   AF-A0A930XRP2-F1
#
_cell.length_a   1.000
_cell.length_b   1.000
_cell.length_c   1.000
_cell.angle_alpha   90.00
_cell.angle_beta   90.00
_cell.angle_gamma   90.00
#
_symmetry.space_group_name_H-M   'P 1'
#
loop_
_entity.id
_entity.type
_entity.pdbx_description
1 polymer ?
#
loop_
_entity_poly.entity_id
_entity_poly.type
_entity_poly.pdbx_seq_one_letter_code
_entity_poly.pdbx_strand_id
1 'polypeptide(L)'
;MRTLADINTKIEAKQVTVWTVEDVKARVGEMSIAEIAKSVDVITSGTFEPMESSGAILNLGHTDPPIKIRQCWLDGVLAYSGFGAVDLYLGATQPTDYGTGSEPNDTDEPRERGGGHVIADLIAGKSVHLRAIGQVTDCYTRASFETTITRDTINQFYLYNPRNLYQNFIVGVNGGDRPLFTYLGPLQPRLGNAVYSNPGAISPLFNDPELQLLGIGSRIFLGGGVGYIAWEGTQHFPLQKRLPNQTPVGPAATLALIGDARQMNPRWVRGCFFRGYGPSIMLGVGVAFPVIDEEVVRRCAIQDQDVVAPVVDFSIPRRVRPTFGLVSYAQLKSGRITIDGKTVRTAPLASIHLSRQVAEELKTWIEQGTFTLTEPVMPLPMDTLFRAQERWSGQINLE
;
A
#
# COMPACT_ATOMS: atom_id res chain seq x y z
N MET A 1 -32.39 -6.99 8.08
CA MET A 1 -30.96 -6.86 7.72
C MET A 1 -30.92 -6.53 6.24
N ARG A 2 -30.12 -5.54 5.82
CA ARG A 2 -29.94 -5.24 4.38
C ARG A 2 -28.94 -6.24 3.81
N THR A 3 -29.13 -6.67 2.56
CA THR A 3 -28.15 -7.53 1.87
C THR A 3 -27.28 -6.70 0.93
N LEU A 4 -26.14 -7.25 0.52
CA LEU A 4 -25.30 -6.61 -0.49
C LEU A 4 -26.02 -6.48 -1.84
N ALA A 5 -26.85 -7.48 -2.19
CA ALA A 5 -27.66 -7.47 -3.40
C ALA A 5 -28.67 -6.32 -3.42
N ASP A 6 -29.31 -6.03 -2.29
CA ASP A 6 -30.22 -4.87 -2.17
C ASP A 6 -29.47 -3.55 -2.41
N ILE A 7 -28.27 -3.43 -1.84
CA ILE A 7 -27.42 -2.25 -2.01
C ILE A 7 -26.98 -2.10 -3.47
N ASN A 8 -26.53 -3.17 -4.13
CA ASN A 8 -26.14 -3.13 -5.54
C ASN A 8 -27.32 -2.78 -6.46
N THR A 9 -28.53 -3.27 -6.15
CA THR A 9 -29.75 -2.86 -6.89
C THR A 9 -29.98 -1.35 -6.79
N LYS A 10 -29.76 -0.74 -5.62
CA LYS A 10 -29.83 0.73 -5.46
C LYS A 10 -28.72 1.47 -6.21
N ILE A 11 -27.50 0.92 -6.24
CA ILE A 11 -26.36 1.49 -6.99
C ILE A 11 -26.69 1.54 -8.48
N GLU A 12 -27.16 0.43 -9.04
CA GLU A 12 -27.56 0.33 -10.44
C GLU A 12 -28.72 1.28 -10.78
N ALA A 13 -29.67 1.45 -9.86
CA ALA A 13 -30.76 2.42 -9.97
C ALA A 13 -30.35 3.88 -9.69
N LYS A 14 -29.10 4.13 -9.26
CA LYS A 14 -28.59 5.45 -8.82
C LYS A 14 -29.42 6.10 -7.70
N GLN A 15 -29.91 5.25 -6.79
CA GLN A 15 -30.70 5.62 -5.61
C GLN A 15 -29.96 5.32 -4.30
N VAL A 16 -28.70 4.91 -4.39
CA VAL A 16 -27.85 4.60 -3.24
C VAL A 16 -27.49 5.88 -2.47
N THR A 17 -27.54 5.83 -1.14
CA THR A 17 -26.93 6.88 -0.31
C THR A 17 -25.54 6.47 0.12
N VAL A 18 -24.53 7.26 -0.24
CA VAL A 18 -23.12 6.97 0.05
C VAL A 18 -22.51 8.08 0.89
N TRP A 19 -21.88 7.73 2.00
CA TRP A 19 -21.14 8.68 2.85
C TRP A 19 -19.67 8.27 2.91
N THR A 20 -18.76 9.22 3.16
CA THR A 20 -17.40 8.86 3.55
C THR A 20 -17.34 8.43 5.03
N VAL A 21 -16.25 7.79 5.46
CA VAL A 21 -16.03 7.52 6.89
C VAL A 21 -15.91 8.81 7.71
N GLU A 22 -15.43 9.92 7.13
CA GLU A 22 -15.42 11.22 7.81
C GLU A 22 -16.82 11.83 7.92
N ASP A 23 -17.67 11.66 6.89
CA ASP A 23 -19.08 12.02 6.95
C ASP A 23 -19.80 11.33 8.12
N VAL A 24 -19.54 10.04 8.32
CA VAL A 24 -20.11 9.26 9.44
C VAL A 24 -19.59 9.81 10.77
N LYS A 25 -18.27 9.99 10.90
CA LYS A 25 -17.63 10.49 12.14
C LYS A 25 -18.07 11.89 12.54
N ALA A 26 -18.46 12.75 11.59
CA ALA A 26 -19.03 14.06 11.88
C ALA A 26 -20.47 13.95 12.44
N ARG A 27 -21.24 12.94 12.01
CA ARG A 27 -22.67 12.79 12.34
C ARG A 27 -22.95 12.01 13.61
N VAL A 28 -22.01 11.22 14.11
CA VAL A 28 -22.21 10.42 15.35
C VAL A 28 -22.38 11.27 16.62
N GLY A 29 -22.12 12.58 16.57
CA GLY A 29 -22.48 13.51 17.65
C GLY A 29 -23.92 14.02 17.59
N GLU A 30 -24.59 13.88 16.44
CA GLU A 30 -25.92 14.43 16.15
C GLU A 30 -26.98 13.33 15.95
N MET A 31 -26.55 12.18 15.45
CA MET A 31 -27.38 11.02 15.13
C MET A 31 -26.87 9.78 15.86
N SER A 32 -27.79 8.94 16.31
CA SER A 32 -27.45 7.62 16.83
C SER A 32 -26.94 6.69 15.72
N ILE A 33 -26.19 5.65 16.11
CA ILE A 33 -25.71 4.60 15.19
C ILE A 33 -26.87 3.99 14.39
N ALA A 34 -28.02 3.75 15.03
CA ALA A 34 -29.21 3.20 14.38
C ALA A 34 -29.82 4.14 13.33
N GLU A 35 -29.82 5.46 13.59
CA GLU A 35 -30.31 6.46 12.63
C GLU A 35 -29.38 6.59 11.42
N ILE A 36 -28.06 6.58 11.65
CA ILE A 36 -27.07 6.57 10.57
C ILE A 36 -27.21 5.29 9.75
N ALA A 37 -27.25 4.13 10.40
CA ALA A 37 -27.40 2.83 9.74
C ALA A 37 -28.67 2.74 8.88
N LYS A 38 -29.73 3.49 9.22
CA LYS A 38 -30.94 3.63 8.39
C LYS A 38 -30.74 4.55 7.19
N SER A 39 -29.93 5.60 7.33
CA SER A 39 -29.81 6.71 6.37
C SER A 39 -28.77 6.48 5.27
N VAL A 40 -27.72 5.70 5.53
CA VAL A 40 -26.65 5.40 4.57
C VAL A 40 -26.72 3.95 4.09
N ASP A 41 -26.38 3.70 2.83
CA ASP A 41 -26.28 2.36 2.24
C ASP A 41 -24.82 1.88 2.13
N VAL A 42 -23.89 2.78 1.82
CA VAL A 42 -22.46 2.47 1.68
C VAL A 42 -21.60 3.54 2.35
N ILE A 43 -20.53 3.11 3.04
CA ILE A 43 -19.53 4.00 3.62
C ILE A 43 -18.19 3.83 2.89
N THR A 44 -17.59 4.90 2.37
CA THR A 44 -16.30 4.83 1.67
C THR A 44 -15.13 5.33 2.52
N SER A 45 -13.98 4.70 2.33
CA SER A 45 -12.72 5.04 2.99
C SER A 45 -11.59 5.00 1.97
N GLY A 46 -10.48 5.70 2.27
CA GLY A 46 -9.33 5.78 1.38
C GLY A 46 -8.02 6.05 2.09
N THR A 47 -6.93 5.66 1.45
CA THR A 47 -5.56 6.04 1.81
C THR A 47 -4.78 6.42 0.55
N PHE A 48 -3.78 7.27 0.72
CA PHE A 48 -2.75 7.53 -0.27
C PHE A 48 -1.41 7.61 0.45
N GLU A 49 -0.60 6.56 0.34
CA GLU A 49 0.65 6.43 1.10
C GLU A 49 1.70 5.64 0.33
N PRO A 50 2.98 5.66 0.76
CA PRO A 50 4.03 4.82 0.21
C PRO A 50 3.72 3.34 0.45
N MET A 51 3.70 2.55 -0.62
CA MET A 51 3.36 1.13 -0.63
C MET A 51 4.51 0.32 -1.26
N GLU A 52 5.59 0.17 -0.50
CA GLU A 52 6.86 -0.41 -0.98
C GLU A 52 6.73 -1.84 -1.52
N SER A 53 5.80 -2.65 -1.00
CA SER A 53 5.58 -4.02 -1.44
C SER A 53 4.53 -4.09 -2.56
N SER A 54 4.85 -3.36 -3.62
CA SER A 54 4.06 -3.25 -4.85
C SER A 54 4.92 -3.58 -6.06
N GLY A 55 4.29 -3.97 -7.17
CA GLY A 55 5.01 -4.27 -8.39
C GLY A 55 4.08 -4.52 -9.57
N ALA A 56 4.65 -4.52 -10.76
CA ALA A 56 3.91 -4.74 -12.01
C ALA A 56 4.30 -6.08 -12.63
N ILE A 57 3.29 -6.87 -13.00
CA ILE A 57 3.45 -7.98 -13.93
C ILE A 57 3.30 -7.43 -15.35
N LEU A 58 4.22 -7.85 -16.22
CA LEU A 58 4.30 -7.42 -17.61
C LEU A 58 4.46 -8.64 -18.50
N ASN A 59 3.73 -8.68 -19.61
CA ASN A 59 4.02 -9.61 -20.71
C ASN A 59 4.33 -8.79 -21.96
N LEU A 60 5.51 -9.03 -22.54
CA LEU A 60 6.01 -8.23 -23.66
C LEU A 60 5.59 -8.77 -25.03
N GLY A 61 5.07 -10.00 -25.08
CA GLY A 61 4.95 -10.75 -26.33
C GLY A 61 6.31 -11.22 -26.87
N HIS A 62 6.27 -12.20 -27.78
CA HIS A 62 7.48 -12.66 -28.45
C HIS A 62 7.91 -11.66 -29.52
N THR A 63 9.23 -11.52 -29.63
CA THR A 63 9.90 -10.89 -30.76
C THR A 63 9.95 -11.86 -31.95
N ASP A 64 10.32 -11.37 -33.13
CA ASP A 64 10.61 -12.21 -34.30
C ASP A 64 12.05 -11.94 -34.79
N PRO A 65 13.00 -12.88 -34.68
CA PRO A 65 12.84 -14.22 -34.10
C PRO A 65 12.58 -14.20 -32.58
N PRO A 66 12.00 -15.27 -32.00
CA PRO A 66 11.55 -15.32 -30.61
C PRO A 66 12.71 -15.30 -29.61
N ILE A 67 12.43 -14.74 -28.44
CA ILE A 67 13.36 -14.59 -27.31
C ILE A 67 12.85 -15.30 -26.06
N LYS A 68 13.77 -15.93 -25.33
CA LYS A 68 13.59 -16.40 -23.95
C LYS A 68 14.39 -15.49 -23.03
N ILE A 69 13.74 -14.51 -22.43
CA ILE A 69 14.38 -13.49 -21.61
C ILE A 69 14.96 -14.12 -20.35
N ARG A 70 16.27 -13.95 -20.18
CA ARG A 70 17.02 -14.35 -18.98
C ARG A 70 17.20 -13.18 -18.01
N GLN A 71 17.35 -11.97 -18.54
CA GLN A 71 17.45 -10.73 -17.77
C GLN A 71 16.82 -9.60 -18.59
N CYS A 72 16.11 -8.70 -17.93
CA CYS A 72 15.48 -7.55 -18.57
C CYS A 72 15.64 -6.30 -17.69
N TRP A 73 15.85 -5.16 -18.32
CA TRP A 73 15.89 -3.85 -17.69
C TRP A 73 14.88 -2.92 -18.35
N LEU A 74 14.14 -2.17 -17.54
CA LEU A 74 13.18 -1.16 -17.95
C LEU A 74 13.66 0.19 -17.40
N ASP A 75 14.07 1.11 -18.27
CA ASP A 75 14.81 2.34 -17.92
C ASP A 75 16.00 2.07 -16.97
N GLY A 76 16.73 0.98 -17.20
CA GLY A 76 17.85 0.58 -16.35
C GLY A 76 17.45 -0.09 -15.02
N VAL A 77 16.15 -0.25 -14.72
CA VAL A 77 15.68 -0.99 -13.55
C VAL A 77 15.50 -2.46 -13.89
N LEU A 78 16.16 -3.36 -13.16
CA LEU A 78 16.06 -4.80 -13.38
C LEU A 78 14.63 -5.30 -13.16
N ALA A 79 14.06 -6.04 -14.11
CA ALA A 79 12.80 -6.74 -13.97
C ALA A 79 13.06 -8.24 -13.83
N TYR A 80 12.42 -8.88 -12.86
CA TYR A 80 12.51 -10.33 -12.64
C TYR A 80 11.87 -11.07 -13.82
N SER A 81 12.59 -11.98 -14.48
CA SER A 81 12.14 -12.66 -15.70
C SER A 81 11.97 -14.18 -15.52
N GLY A 82 11.74 -14.65 -14.30
CA GLY A 82 11.67 -16.08 -13.98
C GLY A 82 10.30 -16.74 -14.19
N PHE A 83 9.29 -16.03 -14.71
CA PHE A 83 7.94 -16.56 -14.89
C PHE A 83 7.71 -17.32 -16.20
N GLY A 84 8.51 -17.02 -17.23
CA GLY A 84 8.31 -17.51 -18.59
C GLY A 84 9.29 -16.88 -19.56
N ALA A 85 9.09 -17.07 -20.86
CA ALA A 85 10.01 -16.56 -21.88
C ALA A 85 9.96 -15.03 -22.03
N VAL A 86 8.79 -14.41 -21.82
CA VAL A 86 8.57 -12.96 -22.02
C VAL A 86 7.73 -12.31 -20.92
N ASP A 87 7.58 -13.00 -19.78
CA ASP A 87 6.87 -12.55 -18.60
C ASP A 87 7.84 -11.96 -17.57
N LEU A 88 7.51 -10.79 -17.05
CA LEU A 88 8.35 -10.04 -16.13
C LEU A 88 7.57 -9.62 -14.88
N TYR A 89 8.29 -9.43 -13.78
CA TYR A 89 7.83 -8.70 -12.61
C TYR A 89 8.80 -7.58 -12.25
N LEU A 90 8.30 -6.35 -12.25
CA LEU A 90 9.04 -5.17 -11.86
C LEU A 90 8.61 -4.74 -10.45
N GLY A 91 9.49 -4.91 -9.46
CA GLY A 91 9.24 -4.47 -8.09
C GLY A 91 9.39 -2.96 -7.93
N ALA A 92 8.48 -2.30 -7.20
CA ALA A 92 8.50 -0.85 -7.02
C ALA A 92 9.77 -0.34 -6.31
N THR A 93 10.34 -1.16 -5.43
CA THR A 93 11.55 -0.84 -4.67
C THR A 93 12.84 -1.26 -5.37
N GLN A 94 12.77 -1.84 -6.56
CA GLN A 94 13.97 -2.21 -7.30
C GLN A 94 14.72 -0.93 -7.71
N PRO A 95 15.96 -0.72 -7.24
CA PRO A 95 16.76 0.42 -7.69
C PRO A 95 17.16 0.26 -9.15
N THR A 96 17.47 1.39 -9.77
CA THR A 96 18.17 1.40 -11.06
C THR A 96 19.48 0.60 -10.91
N ASP A 97 19.72 -0.31 -11.84
CA ASP A 97 20.95 -1.09 -11.90
C ASP A 97 22.03 -0.21 -12.52
N TYR A 98 23.03 0.16 -11.72
CA TYR A 98 24.12 1.03 -12.15
C TYR A 98 25.14 0.32 -13.05
N GLY A 99 25.04 -1.00 -13.23
CA GLY A 99 26.00 -1.78 -14.01
C GLY A 99 27.39 -1.84 -13.35
N THR A 100 28.02 -3.00 -13.35
CA THR A 100 29.38 -3.22 -12.82
C THR A 100 30.49 -2.64 -13.72
N GLY A 101 30.18 -1.65 -14.58
CA GLY A 101 31.06 -1.23 -15.68
C GLY A 101 31.04 0.27 -16.02
N SER A 102 30.14 1.06 -15.44
CA SER A 102 30.40 2.49 -15.29
C SER A 102 31.17 2.64 -13.99
N GLU A 103 32.45 2.98 -14.08
CA GLU A 103 33.11 3.65 -12.96
C GLU A 103 32.18 4.78 -12.52
N PRO A 104 31.94 4.97 -11.21
CA PRO A 104 31.21 6.13 -10.75
C PRO A 104 32.03 7.35 -11.15
N ASN A 105 31.73 7.94 -12.30
CA ASN A 105 32.10 9.32 -12.52
C ASN A 105 31.44 10.09 -11.39
N ASP A 106 32.24 10.79 -10.58
CA ASP A 106 31.87 11.64 -9.44
C ASP A 106 30.86 12.77 -9.77
N THR A 107 30.28 12.75 -10.97
CA THR A 107 29.37 13.77 -11.54
C THR A 107 27.96 13.26 -11.84
N ASP A 108 27.70 11.95 -11.83
CA ASP A 108 26.33 11.44 -11.93
C ASP A 108 25.73 11.34 -10.53
N GLU A 109 24.93 12.35 -10.14
CA GLU A 109 24.05 12.22 -8.97
C GLU A 109 23.30 10.88 -9.07
N PRO A 110 23.23 10.08 -7.99
CA PRO A 110 22.43 8.86 -8.00
C PRO A 110 21.02 9.24 -8.41
N ARG A 111 20.58 8.79 -9.59
CA ARG A 111 19.21 9.07 -10.04
C ARG A 111 18.28 8.51 -8.98
N GLU A 112 17.57 9.40 -8.29
CA GLU A 112 16.59 9.09 -7.25
C GLU A 112 15.35 8.41 -7.88
N ARG A 113 15.56 7.26 -8.53
CA ARG A 113 14.62 6.55 -9.39
C ARG A 113 14.75 5.02 -9.20
N GLY A 114 13.66 4.31 -9.47
CA GLY A 114 13.59 2.86 -9.43
C GLY A 114 12.27 2.35 -10.01
N GLY A 115 11.93 1.09 -9.72
CA GLY A 115 10.79 0.41 -10.35
C GLY A 115 9.46 1.14 -10.19
N GLY A 116 9.21 1.76 -9.03
CA GLY A 116 7.98 2.53 -8.79
C GLY A 116 7.82 3.73 -9.74
N HIS A 117 8.93 4.31 -10.19
CA HIS A 117 8.91 5.40 -11.17
C HIS A 117 8.65 4.88 -12.58
N VAL A 118 9.25 3.76 -12.96
CA VAL A 118 9.01 3.11 -14.26
C VAL A 118 7.55 2.66 -14.38
N ILE A 119 6.99 2.06 -13.32
CA ILE A 119 5.57 1.69 -13.25
C ILE A 119 4.69 2.94 -13.42
N ALA A 120 4.95 4.00 -12.66
CA ALA A 120 4.18 5.24 -12.74
C ALA A 120 4.27 5.91 -14.12
N ASP A 121 5.44 5.84 -14.77
CA ASP A 121 5.64 6.37 -16.12
C ASP A 121 4.86 5.58 -17.17
N LEU A 122 4.86 4.24 -17.10
CA LEU A 122 4.02 3.41 -17.97
C LEU A 122 2.53 3.72 -17.78
N ILE A 123 2.05 3.85 -16.54
CA ILE A 123 0.66 4.23 -16.23
C ILE A 123 0.32 5.61 -16.80
N ALA A 124 1.26 6.55 -16.73
CA ALA A 124 1.14 7.88 -17.33
C ALA A 124 1.21 7.88 -18.87
N GLY A 125 1.36 6.72 -19.51
CA GLY A 125 1.45 6.59 -20.97
C GLY A 125 2.80 7.01 -21.54
N LYS A 126 3.83 7.15 -20.70
CA LYS A 126 5.18 7.47 -21.17
C LYS A 126 5.86 6.25 -21.76
N SER A 127 6.81 6.54 -22.64
CA SER A 127 7.71 5.55 -23.21
C SER A 127 8.79 5.15 -22.20
N VAL A 128 9.10 3.85 -22.15
CA VAL A 128 10.12 3.24 -21.30
C VAL A 128 11.07 2.44 -22.18
N HIS A 129 12.37 2.65 -21.98
CA HIS A 129 13.40 1.92 -22.67
C HIS A 129 13.52 0.49 -22.12
N LEU A 130 13.52 -0.50 -23.01
CA LEU A 130 13.62 -1.91 -22.67
C LEU A 130 14.90 -2.49 -23.23
N ARG A 131 15.68 -3.15 -22.37
CA ARG A 131 16.85 -3.93 -22.75
C ARG A 131 16.72 -5.34 -22.19
N ALA A 132 16.83 -6.36 -23.01
CA ALA A 132 16.71 -7.77 -22.62
C ALA A 132 17.87 -8.60 -23.15
N ILE A 133 18.33 -9.54 -22.32
CA ILE A 133 19.28 -10.59 -22.69
C ILE A 133 18.51 -11.91 -22.73
N GLY A 134 18.58 -12.57 -23.88
CA GLY A 134 17.96 -13.87 -24.13
C GLY A 134 18.88 -15.03 -23.81
N GLN A 135 18.31 -16.15 -23.39
CA GLN A 135 18.95 -17.45 -23.44
C GLN A 135 18.70 -18.05 -24.82
N VAL A 136 19.76 -18.21 -25.61
CA VAL A 136 19.68 -18.82 -26.94
C VAL A 136 19.41 -20.32 -26.82
N THR A 137 18.36 -20.78 -27.49
CA THR A 137 18.00 -22.20 -27.65
C THR A 137 17.41 -22.41 -29.05
N ASP A 138 17.15 -23.65 -29.44
CA ASP A 138 16.52 -23.95 -30.74
C ASP A 138 15.16 -23.26 -30.92
N CYS A 139 14.33 -23.21 -29.87
CA CYS A 139 13.02 -22.53 -29.90
C CYS A 139 13.10 -20.99 -29.77
N TYR A 140 14.25 -20.45 -29.36
CA TYR A 140 14.43 -19.04 -28.97
C TYR A 140 15.79 -18.56 -29.44
N THR A 141 15.89 -18.22 -30.72
CA THR A 141 17.18 -17.94 -31.37
C THR A 141 17.70 -16.54 -31.10
N ARG A 142 16.86 -15.61 -30.63
CA ARG A 142 17.26 -14.23 -30.32
C ARG A 142 18.05 -14.14 -29.01
N ALA A 143 19.30 -13.68 -29.11
CA ALA A 143 20.21 -13.51 -27.96
C ALA A 143 20.01 -12.20 -27.18
N SER A 144 19.49 -11.14 -27.82
CA SER A 144 19.25 -9.85 -27.18
C SER A 144 18.11 -9.10 -27.88
N PHE A 145 17.49 -8.19 -27.14
CA PHE A 145 16.46 -7.31 -27.66
C PHE A 145 16.52 -5.95 -26.96
N GLU A 146 16.44 -4.89 -27.73
CA GLU A 146 16.43 -3.52 -27.22
C GLU A 146 15.40 -2.72 -28.00
N THR A 147 14.51 -2.03 -27.29
CA THR A 147 13.42 -1.28 -27.89
C THR A 147 12.86 -0.25 -26.91
N THR A 148 11.84 0.48 -27.34
CA THR A 148 11.02 1.33 -26.48
C THR A 148 9.61 0.77 -26.41
N ILE A 149 9.06 0.66 -25.20
CA ILE A 149 7.70 0.20 -24.95
C ILE A 149 6.84 1.31 -24.32
N THR A 150 5.53 1.17 -24.46
CA THR A 150 4.51 1.93 -23.72
C THR A 150 3.49 0.95 -23.14
N ARG A 151 2.55 1.42 -22.32
CA ARG A 151 1.45 0.58 -21.81
C ARG A 151 0.57 -0.03 -22.92
N ASP A 152 0.56 0.59 -24.11
CA ASP A 152 -0.24 0.21 -25.27
C ASP A 152 0.49 -0.76 -26.21
N THR A 153 1.80 -0.95 -26.04
CA THR A 153 2.64 -1.84 -26.87
C THR A 153 3.06 -3.12 -26.15
N ILE A 154 2.42 -3.45 -25.02
CA ILE A 154 2.66 -4.67 -24.23
C ILE A 154 1.34 -5.39 -24.01
N ASN A 155 1.38 -6.72 -23.88
CA ASN A 155 0.18 -7.58 -23.87
C ASN A 155 -0.54 -7.60 -22.53
N GLN A 156 0.20 -7.67 -21.42
CA GLN A 156 -0.34 -7.56 -20.07
C GLN A 156 0.44 -6.52 -19.28
N PHE A 157 -0.29 -5.69 -18.53
CA PHE A 157 0.27 -4.75 -17.58
C PHE A 157 -0.71 -4.58 -16.43
N TYR A 158 -0.42 -5.21 -15.30
CA TYR A 158 -1.25 -5.12 -14.10
C TYR A 158 -0.37 -5.07 -12.85
N LEU A 159 -0.88 -4.43 -11.80
CA LEU A 159 -0.20 -4.44 -10.52
C LEU A 159 -0.57 -5.71 -9.75
N TYR A 160 0.44 -6.38 -9.22
CA TYR A 160 0.28 -7.36 -8.17
C TYR A 160 1.12 -6.90 -6.98
N ASN A 161 0.43 -6.50 -5.92
CA ASN A 161 1.04 -5.90 -4.76
C ASN A 161 0.93 -6.88 -3.60
N PRO A 162 2.01 -7.63 -3.27
CA PRO A 162 1.93 -8.66 -2.25
C PRO A 162 1.70 -8.10 -0.85
N ARG A 163 1.82 -6.80 -0.59
CA ARG A 163 1.44 -6.20 0.70
C ARG A 163 1.18 -4.70 0.59
N ASN A 164 -0.07 -4.32 0.81
CA ASN A 164 -0.56 -2.96 0.94
C ASN A 164 -1.49 -2.87 2.17
N LEU A 165 -2.09 -1.69 2.39
CA LEU A 165 -3.10 -1.42 3.44
C LEU A 165 -2.75 -2.03 4.80
N TYR A 166 -1.72 -1.51 5.46
CA TYR A 166 -1.46 -1.86 6.85
C TYR A 166 -2.61 -1.41 7.75
N GLN A 167 -3.15 -2.32 8.55
CA GLN A 167 -4.23 -2.03 9.48
C GLN A 167 -3.83 -0.97 10.50
N ASN A 168 -2.61 -1.06 11.00
CA ASN A 168 -1.94 -0.03 11.76
C ASN A 168 -0.44 -0.11 11.48
N PHE A 169 0.29 0.91 11.91
CA PHE A 169 1.71 1.03 11.70
C PHE A 169 2.43 1.49 12.96
N ILE A 170 3.56 2.17 12.79
CA ILE A 170 4.42 2.67 13.87
C ILE A 170 4.76 4.14 13.68
N VAL A 171 5.22 4.77 14.75
CA VAL A 171 5.82 6.10 14.73
C VAL A 171 7.33 5.96 14.93
N GLY A 172 8.13 6.33 13.93
CA GLY A 172 9.58 6.28 14.01
C GLY A 172 10.16 7.55 14.61
N VAL A 173 11.07 7.39 15.57
CA VAL A 173 11.90 8.46 16.16
C VAL A 173 13.36 8.04 16.20
N ASN A 174 14.25 8.98 16.51
CA ASN A 174 15.68 8.73 16.62
C ASN A 174 16.24 9.36 17.91
N GLY A 175 16.49 8.53 18.91
CA GLY A 175 17.10 8.93 20.18
C GLY A 175 18.62 9.14 20.13
N GLY A 176 19.29 8.72 19.04
CA GLY A 176 20.74 8.78 18.89
C GLY A 176 21.27 10.13 18.39
N ASP A 177 22.58 10.21 18.16
CA ASP A 177 23.27 11.48 17.90
C ASP A 177 23.49 11.83 16.42
N ARG A 178 23.20 10.89 15.51
CA ARG A 178 23.35 11.06 14.06
C ARG A 178 22.01 10.92 13.32
N PRO A 179 21.82 11.57 12.16
CA PRO A 179 20.64 11.34 11.34
C PRO A 179 20.53 9.88 10.88
N LEU A 180 19.28 9.40 10.77
CA LEU A 180 18.95 8.09 10.21
C LEU A 180 18.11 8.28 8.94
N PHE A 181 18.40 7.47 7.94
CA PHE A 181 17.66 7.42 6.68
C PHE A 181 16.92 6.09 6.62
N THR A 182 15.60 6.13 6.56
CA THR A 182 14.74 4.96 6.77
C THR A 182 13.61 4.90 5.75
N TYR A 183 12.82 3.82 5.76
CA TYR A 183 11.57 3.74 4.99
C TYR A 183 10.53 4.78 5.45
N LEU A 184 10.70 5.37 6.62
CA LEU A 184 9.90 6.50 7.09
C LEU A 184 10.46 7.86 6.61
N GLY A 185 11.51 7.88 5.79
CA GLY A 185 12.29 9.08 5.49
C GLY A 185 13.29 9.44 6.59
N PRO A 186 13.81 10.68 6.60
CA PRO A 186 14.84 11.11 7.55
C PRO A 186 14.32 11.25 8.99
N LEU A 187 15.00 10.58 9.93
CA LEU A 187 14.79 10.74 11.38
C LEU A 187 15.98 11.50 11.99
N GLN A 188 15.69 12.69 12.52
CA GLN A 188 16.64 13.64 13.06
C GLN A 188 17.12 13.21 14.46
N PRO A 189 18.41 13.38 14.77
CA PRO A 189 18.99 12.95 16.04
C PRO A 189 18.34 13.64 17.24
N ARG A 190 18.50 13.04 18.42
CA ARG A 190 18.05 13.55 19.73
C ARG A 190 16.56 13.88 19.77
N LEU A 191 15.74 13.02 19.16
CA LEU A 191 14.28 13.15 19.04
C LEU A 191 13.87 14.42 18.28
N GLY A 192 14.59 14.78 17.22
CA GLY A 192 14.32 16.01 16.46
C GLY A 192 13.00 15.99 15.66
N ASN A 193 12.48 14.80 15.34
CA ASN A 193 11.18 14.59 14.72
C ASN A 193 10.64 13.17 15.00
N ALA A 194 9.34 13.03 14.75
CA ALA A 194 8.60 11.77 14.75
C ALA A 194 7.88 11.63 13.42
N VAL A 195 8.06 10.51 12.72
CA VAL A 195 7.43 10.27 11.41
C VAL A 195 6.55 9.04 11.47
N TYR A 196 5.37 9.11 10.89
CA TYR A 196 4.40 8.00 10.88
C TYR A 196 3.80 7.80 9.48
N SER A 197 3.34 6.59 9.21
CA SER A 197 2.46 6.27 8.07
C SER A 197 1.12 5.78 8.61
N ASN A 198 0.12 5.64 7.73
CA ASN A 198 -1.30 5.48 8.01
C ASN A 198 -2.02 6.82 8.29
N PRO A 199 -3.18 7.07 7.64
CA PRO A 199 -3.91 8.33 7.77
C PRO A 199 -4.81 8.40 9.03
N GLY A 200 -4.68 7.46 9.97
CA GLY A 200 -5.45 7.39 11.21
C GLY A 200 -6.86 6.84 10.99
N ALA A 201 -7.85 7.41 11.66
CA ALA A 201 -9.22 6.90 11.68
C ALA A 201 -9.89 6.82 10.29
N ILE A 202 -9.39 7.52 9.26
CA ILE A 202 -9.87 7.37 7.87
C ILE A 202 -9.38 6.08 7.22
N SER A 203 -8.31 5.44 7.70
CA SER A 203 -7.69 4.27 7.07
C SER A 203 -8.69 3.10 6.95
N PRO A 204 -8.77 2.41 5.80
CA PRO A 204 -9.78 1.38 5.55
C PRO A 204 -9.87 0.33 6.67
N LEU A 205 -8.77 -0.34 6.98
CA LEU A 205 -8.80 -1.49 7.90
C LEU A 205 -9.00 -1.14 9.38
N PHE A 206 -8.92 0.14 9.76
CA PHE A 206 -9.38 0.56 11.08
C PHE A 206 -10.91 0.58 11.18
N ASN A 207 -11.60 0.82 10.06
CA ASN A 207 -13.07 0.83 9.98
C ASN A 207 -13.66 -0.57 9.72
N ASP A 208 -12.81 -1.59 9.60
CA ASP A 208 -13.16 -3.02 9.67
C ASP A 208 -12.12 -3.77 10.54
N PRO A 209 -12.06 -3.47 11.86
CA PRO A 209 -10.95 -3.88 12.72
C PRO A 209 -10.80 -5.41 12.85
N GLU A 210 -11.88 -6.15 12.62
CA GLU A 210 -11.96 -7.61 12.71
C GLU A 210 -12.00 -8.30 11.33
N LEU A 211 -11.85 -7.54 10.23
CA LEU A 211 -11.85 -8.05 8.84
C LEU A 211 -13.11 -8.86 8.50
N GLN A 212 -14.28 -8.39 8.92
CA GLN A 212 -15.54 -9.11 8.70
C GLN A 212 -16.26 -8.69 7.43
N LEU A 213 -15.96 -7.49 6.91
CA LEU A 213 -16.58 -6.96 5.70
C LEU A 213 -15.70 -7.20 4.47
N LEU A 214 -14.39 -7.10 4.66
CA LEU A 214 -13.41 -7.29 3.60
C LEU A 214 -12.87 -8.71 3.58
N GLY A 215 -12.67 -9.23 2.38
CA GLY A 215 -12.09 -10.55 2.17
C GLY A 215 -11.46 -10.67 0.79
N ILE A 216 -11.00 -11.87 0.47
CA ILE A 216 -10.50 -12.19 -0.87
C ILE A 216 -11.65 -11.96 -1.85
N GLY A 217 -11.37 -11.30 -2.98
CA GLY A 217 -12.38 -10.97 -3.99
C GLY A 217 -13.17 -9.68 -3.73
N SER A 218 -12.99 -9.02 -2.58
CA SER A 218 -13.57 -7.69 -2.37
C SER A 218 -13.03 -6.70 -3.41
N ARG A 219 -13.95 -6.06 -4.15
CA ARG A 219 -13.67 -5.05 -5.16
C ARG A 219 -13.28 -3.73 -4.49
N ILE A 220 -12.23 -3.10 -4.99
CA ILE A 220 -11.65 -1.87 -4.43
C ILE A 220 -11.33 -0.85 -5.51
N PHE A 221 -11.17 0.40 -5.10
CA PHE A 221 -10.46 1.41 -5.88
C PHE A 221 -8.96 1.20 -5.72
N LEU A 222 -8.23 1.03 -6.82
CA LEU A 222 -6.78 0.84 -6.81
C LEU A 222 -6.13 1.71 -7.88
N GLY A 223 -5.39 2.72 -7.45
CA GLY A 223 -4.62 3.58 -8.35
C GLY A 223 -5.47 4.33 -9.38
N GLY A 224 -6.75 4.63 -9.11
CA GLY A 224 -7.64 5.24 -10.10
C GLY A 224 -8.31 4.27 -11.06
N GLY A 225 -8.10 2.96 -10.89
CA GLY A 225 -8.82 1.91 -11.59
C GLY A 225 -9.55 0.98 -10.60
N VAL A 226 -10.15 -0.07 -11.15
CA VAL A 226 -10.74 -1.16 -10.34
C VAL A 226 -9.65 -2.17 -9.98
N GLY A 227 -9.60 -2.54 -8.70
CA GLY A 227 -8.78 -3.64 -8.21
C GLY A 227 -9.57 -4.58 -7.31
N TYR A 228 -8.88 -5.59 -6.80
CA TYR A 228 -9.42 -6.59 -5.89
C TYR A 228 -8.42 -6.94 -4.80
N ILE A 229 -8.93 -7.34 -3.64
CA ILE A 229 -8.13 -8.04 -2.63
C ILE A 229 -7.85 -9.45 -3.16
N ALA A 230 -6.59 -9.73 -3.43
CA ALA A 230 -6.14 -11.01 -3.98
C ALA A 230 -5.85 -12.06 -2.90
N TRP A 231 -5.40 -11.62 -1.72
CA TRP A 231 -4.97 -12.47 -0.59
C TRP A 231 -4.75 -11.63 0.68
N GLU A 232 -4.38 -12.23 1.82
CA GLU A 232 -4.12 -11.48 3.06
C GLU A 232 -2.88 -10.59 3.06
N GLY A 233 -2.01 -10.73 2.07
CA GLY A 233 -0.78 -9.97 1.99
C GLY A 233 0.35 -10.51 2.86
N THR A 234 1.58 -10.24 2.43
CA THR A 234 2.76 -10.57 3.22
C THR A 234 2.80 -9.72 4.48
N GLN A 235 3.42 -10.23 5.53
CA GLN A 235 3.42 -9.61 6.86
C GLN A 235 2.02 -9.39 7.45
N HIS A 236 1.06 -10.25 7.10
CA HIS A 236 -0.25 -10.30 7.75
C HIS A 236 -0.15 -11.07 9.07
N PHE A 237 -0.32 -10.40 10.21
CA PHE A 237 -0.28 -11.03 11.55
C PHE A 237 -1.28 -10.36 12.50
N PRO A 238 -2.58 -10.66 12.39
CA PRO A 238 -3.66 -9.94 13.06
C PRO A 238 -3.77 -10.22 14.56
N LEU A 239 -3.02 -11.20 15.10
CA LEU A 239 -2.91 -11.52 16.53
C LEU A 239 -2.06 -10.49 17.32
N GLN A 240 -2.13 -9.22 16.93
CA GLN A 240 -1.56 -8.10 17.64
C GLN A 240 -2.42 -7.75 18.87
N LYS A 241 -1.81 -7.14 19.90
CA LYS A 241 -2.55 -6.54 21.01
C LYS A 241 -3.57 -5.50 20.48
N ARG A 242 -4.79 -5.53 20.99
CA ARG A 242 -5.90 -4.66 20.57
C ARG A 242 -6.41 -3.80 21.74
N LEU A 243 -7.01 -2.67 21.40
CA LEU A 243 -7.77 -1.81 22.31
C LEU A 243 -9.20 -2.37 22.52
N PRO A 244 -9.98 -1.85 23.50
CA PRO A 244 -11.37 -2.28 23.68
C PRO A 244 -12.27 -2.12 22.44
N ASN A 245 -11.96 -1.15 21.57
CA ASN A 245 -12.63 -0.95 20.27
C ASN A 245 -12.12 -1.90 19.15
N GLN A 246 -11.39 -2.96 19.51
CA GLN A 246 -10.79 -3.96 18.63
C GLN A 246 -9.71 -3.46 17.67
N THR A 247 -9.39 -2.16 17.64
CA THR A 247 -8.28 -1.67 16.80
C THR A 247 -6.93 -2.15 17.35
N PRO A 248 -5.99 -2.58 16.50
CA PRO A 248 -4.68 -3.05 16.95
C PRO A 248 -3.80 -1.87 17.40
N VAL A 249 -2.95 -2.09 18.39
CA VAL A 249 -2.05 -1.03 18.93
C VAL A 249 -0.79 -0.79 18.10
N GLY A 250 -0.54 -1.61 17.07
CA GLY A 250 0.60 -1.55 16.16
C GLY A 250 0.36 -2.42 14.93
N PRO A 251 1.40 -2.73 14.11
CA PRO A 251 1.24 -3.52 12.90
C PRO A 251 0.47 -4.83 13.13
N ALA A 252 -0.44 -5.15 12.22
CA ALA A 252 -1.37 -6.28 12.33
C ALA A 252 -1.71 -6.86 10.94
N ALA A 253 -2.94 -6.68 10.46
CA ALA A 253 -3.34 -7.13 9.14
C ALA A 253 -2.75 -6.26 8.02
N THR A 254 -2.53 -6.88 6.86
CA THR A 254 -2.21 -6.26 5.57
C THR A 254 -3.15 -6.83 4.51
N LEU A 255 -3.03 -6.41 3.25
CA LEU A 255 -3.75 -6.98 2.11
C LEU A 255 -2.84 -7.16 0.90
N ALA A 256 -2.98 -8.26 0.16
CA ALA A 256 -2.45 -8.36 -1.20
C ALA A 256 -3.47 -7.82 -2.18
N LEU A 257 -3.04 -6.93 -3.08
CA LEU A 257 -3.93 -6.26 -4.03
C LEU A 257 -3.55 -6.60 -5.48
N ILE A 258 -4.55 -6.73 -6.34
CA ILE A 258 -4.36 -6.91 -7.78
C ILE A 258 -5.25 -5.94 -8.56
N GLY A 259 -4.77 -5.37 -9.65
CA GLY A 259 -5.60 -4.53 -10.52
C GLY A 259 -4.94 -4.17 -11.84
N ASP A 260 -5.76 -3.91 -12.85
CA ASP A 260 -5.31 -3.58 -14.20
C ASP A 260 -4.65 -2.19 -14.23
N ALA A 261 -3.34 -2.15 -14.49
CA ALA A 261 -2.58 -0.92 -14.47
C ALA A 261 -2.91 -0.01 -15.66
N ARG A 262 -3.53 -0.53 -16.73
CA ARG A 262 -3.95 0.28 -17.88
C ARG A 262 -5.14 1.19 -17.56
N GLN A 263 -5.96 0.80 -16.59
CA GLN A 263 -7.11 1.58 -16.13
C GLN A 263 -6.72 2.59 -15.05
N MET A 264 -5.50 2.49 -14.51
CA MET A 264 -5.04 3.37 -13.44
C MET A 264 -4.74 4.78 -13.96
N ASN A 265 -4.90 5.75 -13.05
CA ASN A 265 -4.65 7.15 -13.31
C ASN A 265 -3.33 7.56 -12.67
N PRO A 266 -2.42 8.26 -13.39
CA PRO A 266 -1.15 8.69 -12.84
C PRO A 266 -1.31 9.57 -11.59
N ARG A 267 -2.43 10.29 -11.42
CA ARG A 267 -2.75 11.02 -10.17
C ARG A 267 -2.61 10.15 -8.92
N TRP A 268 -3.02 8.90 -9.02
CA TRP A 268 -3.13 7.95 -7.91
C TRP A 268 -1.99 6.95 -7.84
N VAL A 269 -1.03 7.02 -8.77
CA VAL A 269 0.15 6.15 -8.81
C VAL A 269 1.40 6.98 -9.09
N ARG A 270 2.23 7.18 -8.08
CA ARG A 270 3.43 8.04 -8.15
C ARG A 270 4.68 7.29 -7.73
N GLY A 271 5.72 7.29 -8.55
CA GLY A 271 7.05 6.90 -8.07
C GLY A 271 7.53 7.88 -7.00
N CYS A 272 8.20 7.37 -5.96
CA CYS A 272 8.84 8.20 -4.95
C CYS A 272 10.19 7.61 -4.54
N PHE A 273 11.03 8.44 -3.91
CA PHE A 273 12.36 8.04 -3.45
C PHE A 273 12.60 8.58 -2.04
N PHE A 274 13.04 7.71 -1.15
CA PHE A 274 13.45 8.07 0.20
C PHE A 274 14.97 8.14 0.25
N ARG A 275 15.50 9.36 0.44
CA ARG A 275 16.95 9.59 0.55
C ARG A 275 17.58 8.62 1.55
N GLY A 276 18.62 7.90 1.11
CA GLY A 276 19.36 6.93 1.91
C GLY A 276 18.63 5.62 2.22
N TYR A 277 17.39 5.44 1.75
CA TYR A 277 16.65 4.18 1.85
C TYR A 277 16.39 3.55 0.47
N GLY A 278 15.85 4.30 -0.49
CA GLY A 278 15.66 3.84 -1.86
C GLY A 278 14.31 4.23 -2.48
N PRO A 279 14.05 3.72 -3.70
CA PRO A 279 12.81 3.98 -4.43
C PRO A 279 11.61 3.23 -3.83
N SER A 280 10.42 3.74 -4.09
CA SER A 280 9.14 3.15 -3.74
C SER A 280 8.04 3.69 -4.67
N ILE A 281 6.78 3.42 -4.34
CA ILE A 281 5.60 3.92 -5.06
C ILE A 281 4.55 4.39 -4.05
N MET A 282 3.94 5.56 -4.29
CA MET A 282 2.75 6.01 -3.58
C MET A 282 1.52 5.59 -4.36
N LEU A 283 0.55 5.02 -3.67
CA LEU A 283 -0.63 4.40 -4.28
C LEU A 283 -1.91 4.81 -3.55
N GLY A 284 -2.91 5.22 -4.31
CA GLY A 284 -4.27 5.45 -3.81
C GLY A 284 -5.04 4.15 -3.72
N VAL A 285 -5.59 3.84 -2.54
CA VAL A 285 -6.43 2.66 -2.33
C VAL A 285 -7.69 3.05 -1.58
N GLY A 286 -8.85 2.72 -2.14
CA GLY A 286 -10.16 3.02 -1.58
C GLY A 286 -11.00 1.78 -1.39
N VAL A 287 -11.78 1.75 -0.32
CA VAL A 287 -12.62 0.63 0.08
C VAL A 287 -14.03 1.11 0.39
N ALA A 288 -15.02 0.30 0.03
CA ALA A 288 -16.44 0.54 0.30
C ALA A 288 -16.96 -0.50 1.30
N PHE A 289 -17.59 -0.02 2.37
CA PHE A 289 -18.22 -0.84 3.41
C PHE A 289 -19.75 -0.84 3.20
N PRO A 290 -20.35 -2.01 2.89
CA PRO A 290 -21.79 -2.10 2.76
C PRO A 290 -22.45 -2.03 4.13
N VAL A 291 -23.41 -1.11 4.32
CA VAL A 291 -24.13 -0.94 5.60
C VAL A 291 -25.27 -1.96 5.69
N ILE A 292 -24.91 -3.18 6.07
CA ILE A 292 -25.83 -4.31 6.22
C ILE A 292 -26.52 -4.34 7.60
N ASP A 293 -25.86 -3.75 8.60
CA ASP A 293 -26.32 -3.60 9.99
C ASP A 293 -25.69 -2.37 10.68
N GLU A 294 -26.06 -2.17 11.95
CA GLU A 294 -25.57 -1.08 12.81
C GLU A 294 -24.09 -1.22 13.20
N GLU A 295 -23.56 -2.44 13.19
CA GLU A 295 -22.19 -2.71 13.63
C GLU A 295 -21.17 -2.18 12.62
N VAL A 296 -21.50 -2.20 11.33
CA VAL A 296 -20.72 -1.51 10.28
C VAL A 296 -20.52 -0.04 10.61
N VAL A 297 -21.59 0.65 11.00
CA VAL A 297 -21.54 2.07 11.36
C VAL A 297 -20.76 2.29 12.65
N ARG A 298 -20.93 1.42 13.66
CA ARG A 298 -20.16 1.49 14.92
C ARG A 298 -18.65 1.42 14.65
N ARG A 299 -18.22 0.53 13.77
CA ARG A 299 -16.80 0.40 13.38
C ARG A 299 -16.30 1.61 12.59
N CYS A 300 -17.14 2.16 11.71
CA CYS A 300 -16.82 3.37 10.96
C CYS A 300 -16.79 4.64 11.83
N ALA A 301 -17.37 4.61 13.03
CA ALA A 301 -17.49 5.75 13.95
C ALA A 301 -16.23 6.04 14.78
N ILE A 302 -15.21 5.19 14.75
CA ILE A 302 -13.98 5.38 15.53
C ILE A 302 -13.33 6.74 15.25
N GLN A 303 -12.78 7.39 16.27
CA GLN A 303 -12.13 8.69 16.12
C GLN A 303 -10.60 8.55 16.23
N ASP A 304 -9.87 9.55 15.75
CA ASP A 304 -8.40 9.55 15.81
C ASP A 304 -7.85 9.49 17.26
N GLN A 305 -8.63 9.90 18.24
CA GLN A 305 -8.30 9.80 19.68
C GLN A 305 -8.40 8.36 20.21
N ASP A 306 -9.19 7.50 19.54
CA ASP A 306 -9.46 6.12 19.95
C ASP A 306 -8.51 5.11 19.29
N VAL A 307 -7.61 5.59 18.43
CA VAL A 307 -6.67 4.78 17.67
C VAL A 307 -5.26 5.23 18.01
N VAL A 308 -4.38 4.27 18.28
CA VAL A 308 -3.01 4.53 18.74
C VAL A 308 -1.97 3.83 17.89
N ALA A 309 -0.73 4.34 17.91
CA ALA A 309 0.44 3.69 17.33
C ALA A 309 1.61 3.72 18.31
N PRO A 310 2.54 2.75 18.26
CA PRO A 310 3.69 2.70 19.14
C PRO A 310 4.80 3.63 18.63
N VAL A 311 5.46 4.32 19.55
CA VAL A 311 6.60 5.21 19.26
C VAL A 311 7.90 4.41 19.39
N VAL A 312 8.58 4.16 18.28
CA VAL A 312 9.71 3.24 18.17
C VAL A 312 11.01 3.99 17.90
N ASP A 313 12.05 3.73 18.70
CA ASP A 313 13.37 4.33 18.48
C ASP A 313 14.20 3.54 17.46
N PHE A 314 14.44 4.15 16.30
CA PHE A 314 15.25 3.58 15.22
C PHE A 314 16.75 3.68 15.45
N SER A 315 17.20 4.46 16.45
CA SER A 315 18.62 4.53 16.82
C SER A 315 19.15 3.18 17.31
N ILE A 316 18.25 2.30 17.75
CA ILE A 316 18.55 0.95 18.23
C ILE A 316 18.44 -0.03 17.05
N PRO A 317 19.57 -0.60 16.56
CA PRO A 317 19.60 -1.43 15.36
C PRO A 317 19.20 -2.88 15.67
N ARG A 318 18.02 -3.07 16.26
CA ARG A 318 17.43 -4.38 16.57
C ARG A 318 16.07 -4.53 15.90
N ARG A 319 15.64 -5.77 15.67
CA ARG A 319 14.30 -6.10 15.15
C ARG A 319 13.22 -5.68 16.16
N VAL A 320 13.40 -6.09 17.42
CA VAL A 320 12.57 -5.64 18.54
C VAL A 320 13.24 -4.42 19.14
N ARG A 321 12.57 -3.28 19.02
CA ARG A 321 13.05 -1.99 19.50
C ARG A 321 12.26 -1.57 20.74
N PRO A 322 12.90 -0.90 21.71
CA PRO A 322 12.18 -0.22 22.78
C PRO A 322 11.14 0.76 22.22
N THR A 323 10.05 0.90 22.96
CA THR A 323 8.98 1.84 22.67
C THR A 323 8.94 2.94 23.73
N PHE A 324 8.67 4.18 23.33
CA PHE A 324 8.35 5.29 24.22
C PHE A 324 6.88 5.29 24.67
N GLY A 325 6.13 4.24 24.32
CA GLY A 325 4.71 4.08 24.63
C GLY A 325 3.83 4.20 23.39
N LEU A 326 2.54 4.47 23.63
CA LEU A 326 1.52 4.62 22.60
C LEU A 326 1.12 6.09 22.49
N VAL A 327 0.90 6.56 21.28
CA VAL A 327 0.35 7.89 20.98
C VAL A 327 -0.87 7.76 20.10
N SER A 328 -1.88 8.59 20.32
CA SER A 328 -3.08 8.61 19.48
C SER A 328 -2.82 9.27 18.13
N TYR A 329 -3.58 8.88 17.10
CA TYR A 329 -3.52 9.57 15.81
C TYR A 329 -3.99 11.03 15.92
N ALA A 330 -4.85 11.37 16.90
CA ALA A 330 -5.25 12.75 17.16
C ALA A 330 -4.06 13.61 17.60
N GLN A 331 -3.22 13.08 18.51
CA GLN A 331 -1.98 13.73 18.90
C GLN A 331 -1.00 13.83 17.73
N LEU A 332 -0.85 12.77 16.92
CA LEU A 332 0.02 12.79 15.74
C LEU A 332 -0.43 13.84 14.71
N LYS A 333 -1.73 14.01 14.49
CA LYS A 333 -2.31 14.99 13.56
C LYS A 333 -2.27 16.43 14.10
N SER A 334 -2.08 16.63 15.40
CA SER A 334 -1.85 17.96 15.97
C SER A 334 -0.51 18.59 15.53
N GLY A 335 0.40 17.78 14.97
CA GLY A 335 1.73 18.20 14.51
C GLY A 335 2.82 18.14 15.59
N ARG A 336 2.48 17.80 16.84
CA ARG A 336 3.43 17.67 17.95
C ARG A 336 3.01 16.60 18.96
N ILE A 337 4.00 15.93 19.54
CA ILE A 337 3.84 15.00 20.68
C ILE A 337 4.90 15.27 21.74
N THR A 338 4.67 14.77 22.96
CA THR A 338 5.66 14.81 24.04
C THR A 338 6.28 13.44 24.21
N ILE A 339 7.61 13.36 24.12
CA ILE A 339 8.40 12.15 24.35
C ILE A 339 9.48 12.51 25.37
N ASP A 340 9.49 11.81 26.52
CA ASP A 340 10.48 12.03 27.58
C ASP A 340 10.63 13.52 27.98
N GLY A 341 9.48 14.18 28.20
CA GLY A 341 9.41 15.62 28.52
C GLY A 341 9.75 16.57 27.37
N LYS A 342 10.18 16.08 26.21
CA LYS A 342 10.53 16.90 25.03
C LYS A 342 9.36 16.98 24.06
N THR A 343 9.11 18.18 23.53
CA THR A 343 8.17 18.38 22.42
C THR A 343 8.83 18.00 21.09
N VAL A 344 8.22 17.05 20.38
CA VAL A 344 8.73 16.50 19.11
C VAL A 344 7.72 16.79 18.01
N ARG A 345 8.18 17.32 16.87
CA ARG A 345 7.32 17.57 15.70
C ARG A 345 6.96 16.25 15.01
N THR A 346 5.69 16.08 14.66
CA THR A 346 5.20 14.92 13.92
C THR A 346 4.99 15.24 12.45
N ALA A 347 5.22 14.26 11.58
CA ALA A 347 4.93 14.37 10.15
C ALA A 347 4.35 13.06 9.60
N PRO A 348 3.22 13.09 8.87
CA PRO A 348 2.71 11.92 8.17
C PRO A 348 3.44 11.70 6.84
N LEU A 349 3.63 10.44 6.46
CA LEU A 349 4.02 10.02 5.11
C LEU A 349 2.81 9.81 4.20
N ALA A 350 1.71 9.36 4.79
CA ALA A 350 0.43 9.30 4.11
C ALA A 350 -0.07 10.71 3.83
N SER A 351 -0.52 10.98 2.60
CA SER A 351 -1.20 12.23 2.29
C SER A 351 -2.64 12.15 2.75
N ILE A 352 -2.96 12.78 3.88
CA ILE A 352 -4.32 12.83 4.43
C ILE A 352 -5.27 13.49 3.42
N HIS A 353 -4.82 14.55 2.73
CA HIS A 353 -5.60 15.21 1.70
C HIS A 353 -5.97 14.26 0.54
N LEU A 354 -4.99 13.52 0.01
CA LEU A 354 -5.24 12.58 -1.09
C LEU A 354 -6.03 11.35 -0.61
N SER A 355 -5.86 10.92 0.65
CA SER A 355 -6.65 9.85 1.26
C SER A 355 -8.15 10.18 1.27
N ARG A 356 -8.49 11.43 1.60
CA ARG A 356 -9.88 11.94 1.53
C ARG A 356 -10.42 11.93 0.11
N GLN A 357 -9.62 12.41 -0.83
CA GLN A 357 -10.03 12.44 -2.23
C GLN A 357 -10.23 11.04 -2.82
N VAL A 358 -9.46 10.03 -2.40
CA VAL A 358 -9.72 8.63 -2.78
C VAL A 358 -11.09 8.17 -2.27
N ALA A 359 -11.44 8.48 -1.02
CA ALA A 359 -12.76 8.11 -0.47
C ALA A 359 -13.92 8.81 -1.22
N GLU A 360 -13.74 10.09 -1.57
CA GLU A 360 -14.73 10.87 -2.35
C GLU A 360 -14.85 10.40 -3.80
N GLU A 361 -13.74 10.02 -4.45
CA GLU A 361 -13.78 9.51 -5.82
C GLU A 361 -14.47 8.14 -5.89
N LEU A 362 -14.19 7.24 -4.94
CA LEU A 362 -14.91 5.98 -4.82
C LEU A 362 -16.40 6.20 -4.52
N LYS A 363 -16.74 7.16 -3.64
CA LYS A 363 -18.13 7.55 -3.38
C LYS A 363 -18.83 7.99 -4.66
N THR A 364 -18.18 8.85 -5.44
CA THR A 364 -18.70 9.34 -6.72
C THR A 364 -18.96 8.20 -7.71
N TRP A 365 -18.05 7.21 -7.81
CA TRP A 365 -18.25 6.06 -8.70
C TRP A 365 -19.47 5.20 -8.31
N ILE A 366 -19.67 5.03 -7.00
CA ILE A 366 -20.81 4.26 -6.46
C ILE A 366 -22.12 5.02 -6.69
N GLU A 367 -22.17 6.32 -6.40
CA GLU A 367 -23.35 7.17 -6.65
C GLU A 367 -23.72 7.23 -8.15
N GLN A 368 -22.74 7.15 -9.04
CA GLN A 368 -22.94 7.13 -10.49
C GLN A 368 -23.35 5.77 -11.05
N GLY A 369 -23.31 4.71 -10.24
CA GLY A 369 -23.62 3.34 -10.66
C GLY A 369 -22.51 2.66 -11.48
N THR A 370 -21.28 3.20 -11.48
CA THR A 370 -20.13 2.64 -12.22
C THR A 370 -19.28 1.69 -11.38
N PHE A 371 -19.58 1.58 -10.08
CA PHE A 371 -18.91 0.69 -9.15
C PHE A 371 -19.91 -0.01 -8.23
N THR A 372 -20.12 -1.30 -8.45
CA THR A 372 -20.87 -2.21 -7.57
C THR A 372 -19.93 -2.94 -6.62
N LEU A 373 -20.44 -3.33 -5.45
CA LEU A 373 -19.68 -4.02 -4.42
C LEU A 373 -19.73 -5.54 -4.66
N THR A 374 -18.75 -6.26 -4.15
CA THR A 374 -18.67 -7.73 -4.24
C THR A 374 -18.68 -8.36 -2.85
N GLU A 375 -19.31 -9.53 -2.73
CA GLU A 375 -19.14 -10.36 -1.54
C GLU A 375 -17.72 -10.95 -1.54
N PRO A 376 -17.06 -11.05 -0.38
CA PRO A 376 -15.80 -11.75 -0.29
C PRO A 376 -16.02 -13.24 -0.62
N VAL A 377 -15.18 -13.79 -1.49
CA VAL A 377 -15.21 -15.23 -1.81
C VAL A 377 -14.65 -16.07 -0.66
N MET A 378 -13.83 -15.45 0.19
CA MET A 378 -13.25 -16.06 1.38
C MET A 378 -12.88 -14.96 2.41
N PRO A 379 -13.12 -15.18 3.71
CA PRO A 379 -12.67 -14.25 4.75
C PRO A 379 -11.14 -14.22 4.84
N LEU A 380 -10.60 -13.14 5.37
CA LEU A 380 -9.17 -13.04 5.69
C LEU A 380 -8.86 -13.80 6.98
N PRO A 381 -7.70 -14.47 7.08
CA PRO A 381 -7.30 -15.18 8.29
C PRO A 381 -7.12 -14.21 9.46
N MET A 382 -7.63 -14.55 10.65
CA MET A 382 -7.51 -13.73 11.87
C MET A 382 -6.62 -14.37 12.95
N ASP A 383 -6.04 -15.53 12.65
CA ASP A 383 -5.28 -16.38 13.56
C ASP A 383 -3.79 -16.51 13.19
N THR A 384 -3.32 -15.68 12.25
CA THR A 384 -1.92 -15.74 11.79
C THR A 384 -0.96 -15.08 12.78
N LEU A 385 0.06 -15.84 13.19
CA LEU A 385 1.13 -15.38 14.08
C LEU A 385 2.31 -14.82 13.29
N PHE A 386 2.93 -13.76 13.83
CA PHE A 386 4.21 -13.27 13.34
C PHE A 386 5.33 -14.28 13.66
N ARG A 387 5.98 -14.82 12.64
CA ARG A 387 7.14 -15.71 12.78
C ARG A 387 8.42 -14.97 12.40
N ALA A 388 9.22 -14.61 13.41
CA ALA A 388 10.55 -14.07 13.17
C ALA A 388 11.51 -15.18 12.71
N GLN A 389 12.46 -14.82 11.84
CA GLN A 389 13.63 -15.64 11.58
C GLN A 389 14.58 -15.51 12.76
N GLU A 390 14.40 -16.39 13.75
CA GLU A 390 15.40 -16.61 14.78
C GLU A 390 16.52 -17.49 14.22
N ARG A 391 17.70 -17.46 14.83
CA ARG A 391 18.74 -18.45 14.52
C ARG A 391 18.25 -19.82 14.98
N TRP A 392 17.52 -20.53 14.12
CA TRP A 392 17.21 -21.93 14.33
C TRP A 392 18.54 -22.70 14.30
N SER A 393 18.80 -23.42 15.39
CA SER A 393 20.06 -24.08 15.73
C SER A 393 20.81 -24.67 14.52
N GLY A 394 21.87 -23.98 14.12
CA GLY A 394 22.84 -24.39 13.12
C GLY A 394 24.20 -23.79 13.48
N GLN A 395 24.69 -24.09 14.68
CA GLN A 395 26.12 -23.97 14.96
C GLN A 395 26.81 -25.04 14.13
N ILE A 396 27.38 -24.65 12.99
CA ILE A 396 28.62 -25.28 12.57
C ILE A 396 29.63 -24.81 13.62
N ASN A 397 29.84 -25.65 14.64
CA ASN A 397 31.06 -25.53 15.44
C ASN A 397 32.20 -25.80 14.46
N LEU A 398 32.89 -24.73 14.08
CA LEU A 398 34.26 -24.86 13.61
C LEU A 398 35.08 -25.18 14.87
N GLU A 399 35.26 -26.47 15.14
CA GLU A 399 36.40 -26.93 15.94
C GLU A 399 37.71 -26.64 15.19
#